data_AF-A0A822C8X4-F1
#
_entry.id   AF-A0A822C8X4-F1
#
_cell.length_a   1.000
_cell.length_b   1.000
_cell.length_c   1.000
_cell.angle_alpha   90.00
_cell.angle_beta   90.00
_cell.angle_gamma   90.00
#
_symmetry.space_group_name_H-M   'P 1'
#
loop_
_entity.id
_entity.type
_entity.pdbx_description
1 polymer ?
#
loop_
_entity_poly.entity_id
_entity_poly.type
_entity_poly.pdbx_seq_one_letter_code
_entity_poly.pdbx_strand_id
1 'polypeptide(L)'
;MFKKTQNRLSKLYEELSNTYKVPHRRAKEHILQNLTNALDETTKDDHKRSLEFRLGNFHYDAKNHREANRFWDQARKGVSSNQTITEAIFNELVQHHKTKISRGDENAEDHDETSDTDTEEYDETSDTDTEDHDETSDTENEDHEGKSDTENE
;
A
#
# COMPACT_ATOMS: atom_id res chain seq x y z
N MET A 1 -43.90 -32.15 -33.07
CA MET A 1 -42.42 -32.21 -33.07
C MET A 1 -41.76 -31.01 -32.39
N PHE A 2 -42.23 -29.78 -32.62
CA PHE A 2 -41.65 -28.51 -32.13
C PHE A 2 -41.35 -28.43 -30.61
N LYS A 3 -42.27 -28.90 -29.75
CA LYS A 3 -42.07 -28.92 -28.28
C LYS A 3 -40.90 -29.80 -27.82
N LYS A 4 -40.62 -30.90 -28.54
CA LYS A 4 -39.53 -31.84 -28.19
C LYS A 4 -38.16 -31.25 -28.53
N THR A 5 -38.07 -30.46 -29.61
CA THR A 5 -36.86 -29.74 -30.01
C THR A 5 -36.57 -28.56 -29.08
N GLN A 6 -37.58 -27.77 -28.70
CA GLN A 6 -37.38 -26.68 -27.73
C GLN A 6 -36.92 -27.18 -26.35
N ASN A 7 -37.45 -28.29 -25.87
CA ASN A 7 -37.06 -28.90 -24.59
C ASN A 7 -35.62 -29.47 -24.63
N ARG A 8 -35.15 -29.93 -25.80
CA ARG A 8 -33.75 -30.32 -25.99
C ARG A 8 -32.81 -29.11 -25.99
N LEU A 9 -33.20 -28.03 -26.68
CA LEU A 9 -32.42 -26.80 -26.71
C LEU A 9 -32.27 -26.19 -25.30
N SER A 10 -33.35 -26.11 -24.52
CA SER A 10 -33.27 -25.57 -23.15
C SER A 10 -32.32 -26.37 -22.25
N LYS A 11 -32.35 -27.70 -22.34
CA LYS A 11 -31.43 -28.58 -21.60
C LYS A 11 -29.97 -28.38 -22.00
N LEU A 12 -29.69 -28.27 -23.30
CA LEU A 12 -28.34 -28.00 -23.80
C LEU A 12 -27.82 -26.64 -23.32
N TYR A 13 -28.67 -25.60 -23.31
CA TYR A 13 -28.29 -24.29 -22.76
C TYR A 13 -28.01 -24.34 -21.26
N GLU A 14 -28.80 -25.09 -20.51
CA GLU A 14 -28.61 -25.27 -19.07
C GLU A 14 -27.32 -26.04 -18.75
N GLU A 15 -27.06 -27.14 -19.46
CA GLU A 15 -25.83 -27.92 -19.36
C GLU A 15 -24.61 -27.06 -19.69
N LEU A 16 -24.62 -26.35 -20.83
CA LEU A 16 -23.52 -25.46 -21.23
C LEU A 16 -23.31 -24.34 -20.19
N SER A 17 -24.40 -23.72 -19.72
CA SER A 17 -24.34 -22.72 -18.66
C SER A 17 -23.69 -23.27 -17.39
N ASN A 18 -24.04 -24.48 -16.98
CA ASN A 18 -23.52 -25.10 -15.77
C ASN A 18 -22.05 -25.50 -15.89
N THR A 19 -21.63 -25.94 -17.08
CA THR A 19 -20.22 -26.22 -17.40
C THR A 19 -19.30 -25.03 -17.12
N TYR A 20 -19.78 -23.80 -17.34
CA TYR A 20 -18.97 -22.60 -17.07
C TYR A 20 -19.25 -21.96 -15.70
N LYS A 21 -20.51 -21.94 -15.24
CA LYS A 21 -20.87 -21.29 -13.97
C LYS A 21 -20.28 -22.00 -12.76
N VAL A 22 -20.27 -23.33 -12.75
CA VAL A 22 -19.83 -24.09 -11.56
C VAL A 22 -18.32 -23.94 -11.32
N PRO A 23 -17.43 -24.13 -12.32
CA PRO A 23 -16.00 -23.92 -12.12
C PRO A 23 -15.68 -22.47 -11.78
N HIS A 24 -16.33 -21.50 -12.42
CA HIS A 24 -16.13 -20.08 -12.12
C HIS A 24 -16.51 -19.75 -10.67
N ARG A 25 -17.63 -20.29 -10.18
CA ARG A 25 -18.06 -20.12 -8.79
C ARG A 25 -17.04 -20.73 -7.82
N ARG A 26 -16.57 -21.96 -8.10
CA ARG A 26 -15.56 -22.63 -7.27
C ARG A 26 -14.25 -21.85 -7.26
N ALA A 27 -13.77 -21.38 -8.40
CA ALA A 27 -12.55 -20.57 -8.49
C ALA A 27 -12.66 -19.30 -7.64
N LYS A 28 -13.81 -18.62 -7.68
CA LYS A 28 -14.10 -17.49 -6.79
C LYS A 28 -14.05 -17.88 -5.31
N GLU A 29 -14.71 -18.96 -4.92
CA GLU A 29 -14.69 -19.47 -3.54
C GLU A 29 -13.25 -19.76 -3.07
N HIS A 30 -12.43 -20.39 -3.92
CA HIS A 30 -11.01 -20.65 -3.63
C HIS A 30 -10.18 -19.38 -3.47
N ILE A 31 -10.35 -18.39 -4.36
CA ILE A 31 -9.65 -17.11 -4.27
C ILE A 31 -10.01 -16.40 -2.96
N LEU A 32 -11.30 -16.37 -2.62
CA LEU A 32 -11.77 -15.77 -1.37
C LEU A 32 -11.12 -16.45 -0.16
N GLN A 33 -11.15 -17.78 -0.10
CA GLN A 33 -10.57 -18.53 1.01
C GLN A 33 -9.07 -18.26 1.15
N ASN A 34 -8.33 -18.27 0.04
CA ASN A 34 -6.89 -18.02 0.06
C ASN A 34 -6.56 -16.60 0.54
N LEU A 35 -7.33 -15.60 0.11
CA LEU A 35 -7.14 -14.22 0.56
C LEU A 35 -7.46 -14.06 2.05
N THR A 36 -8.51 -14.72 2.54
CA THR A 36 -8.86 -14.70 3.97
C THR A 36 -7.79 -15.36 4.82
N ASN A 37 -7.34 -16.57 4.44
CA ASN A 37 -6.26 -17.27 5.15
C ASN A 37 -4.97 -16.45 5.17
N ALA A 38 -4.59 -15.88 4.02
CA ALA A 38 -3.41 -15.03 3.93
C ALA A 38 -3.54 -13.80 4.84
N LEU A 39 -4.73 -13.21 4.97
CA LEU A 39 -4.96 -12.07 5.86
C LEU A 39 -4.79 -12.46 7.34
N ASP A 40 -5.32 -13.62 7.73
CA ASP A 40 -5.24 -14.13 9.11
C ASP A 40 -3.80 -14.46 9.52
N GLU A 41 -2.99 -14.97 8.59
CA GLU A 41 -1.60 -15.36 8.82
C GLU A 41 -0.59 -14.19 8.70
N THR A 42 -0.97 -13.13 7.99
CA THR A 42 -0.06 -12.00 7.75
C THR A 42 0.09 -11.16 9.02
N THR A 43 1.32 -10.81 9.37
CA THR A 43 1.62 -9.92 10.51
C THR A 43 2.06 -8.51 10.09
N LYS A 44 2.58 -8.35 8.86
CA LYS A 44 3.02 -7.06 8.31
C LYS A 44 1.84 -6.19 7.92
N ASP A 45 1.74 -4.99 8.49
CA ASP A 45 0.60 -4.09 8.30
C ASP A 45 0.37 -3.69 6.84
N ASP A 46 1.43 -3.45 6.06
CA ASP A 46 1.29 -3.10 4.63
C ASP A 46 0.73 -4.26 3.81
N HIS A 47 1.13 -5.49 4.14
CA HIS A 47 0.61 -6.68 3.49
C HIS A 47 -0.84 -6.95 3.89
N LYS A 48 -1.18 -6.78 5.19
CA LYS A 48 -2.57 -6.85 5.65
C LYS A 48 -3.46 -5.88 4.88
N ARG A 49 -3.01 -4.63 4.75
CA ARG A 49 -3.71 -3.58 4.00
C ARG A 49 -3.98 -3.98 2.55
N SER A 50 -2.98 -4.52 1.88
CA SER A 50 -3.10 -5.00 0.50
C SER A 50 -4.12 -6.13 0.38
N LEU A 51 -4.11 -7.07 1.33
CA LEU A 51 -5.06 -8.18 1.39
C LEU A 51 -6.49 -7.71 1.70
N GLU A 52 -6.66 -6.79 2.64
CA GLU A 52 -7.95 -6.15 2.95
C GLU A 52 -8.49 -5.40 1.72
N PHE A 53 -7.66 -4.66 0.99
CA PHE A 53 -8.09 -3.99 -0.24
C PHE A 53 -8.55 -4.98 -1.32
N ARG A 54 -7.83 -6.09 -1.49
CA ARG A 54 -8.20 -7.17 -2.43
C ARG A 54 -9.49 -7.87 -2.03
N LEU A 55 -9.70 -8.14 -0.75
CA LEU A 55 -10.95 -8.69 -0.23
C LEU A 55 -12.12 -7.72 -0.44
N GLY A 56 -11.89 -6.42 -0.24
CA GLY A 56 -12.85 -5.37 -0.54
C GLY A 56 -13.32 -5.40 -2.00
N ASN A 57 -12.36 -5.44 -2.95
CA ASN A 57 -12.67 -5.55 -4.39
C ASN A 57 -13.41 -6.85 -4.72
N PHE A 58 -13.00 -7.97 -4.14
CA PHE A 58 -13.64 -9.26 -4.36
C PHE A 58 -15.12 -9.24 -3.92
N HIS A 59 -15.41 -8.66 -2.76
CA HIS A 59 -16.79 -8.50 -2.28
C HIS A 59 -17.59 -7.51 -3.11
N TYR A 60 -16.97 -6.45 -3.63
CA TYR A 60 -17.62 -5.50 -4.53
C TYR A 60 -18.06 -6.18 -5.84
N ASP A 61 -17.18 -6.99 -6.45
CA ASP A 61 -17.49 -7.77 -7.66
C ASP A 61 -18.60 -8.81 -7.41
N ALA A 62 -18.70 -9.31 -6.18
CA ALA A 62 -19.78 -10.18 -5.74
C ALA A 62 -21.08 -9.43 -5.39
N LYS A 63 -21.13 -8.10 -5.57
CA LYS A 63 -22.23 -7.20 -5.18
C LYS A 63 -22.53 -7.21 -3.67
N ASN A 64 -21.58 -7.66 -2.87
CA ASN A 64 -21.64 -7.58 -1.42
C ASN A 64 -21.01 -6.27 -0.94
N HIS A 65 -21.69 -5.16 -1.18
CA HIS A 65 -21.18 -3.82 -0.88
C HIS A 65 -20.92 -3.58 0.60
N ARG A 66 -21.65 -4.28 1.49
CA ARG A 66 -21.45 -4.18 2.94
C ARG A 66 -20.06 -4.70 3.34
N GLU A 67 -19.73 -5.92 2.92
CA GLU A 67 -18.42 -6.50 3.20
C GLU A 67 -17.30 -5.76 2.48
N ALA A 68 -17.54 -5.31 1.24
CA ALA A 68 -16.59 -4.50 0.49
C ALA A 68 -16.17 -3.26 1.29
N ASN A 69 -17.15 -2.49 1.78
CA ASN A 69 -16.89 -1.30 2.58
C ASN A 69 -16.18 -1.63 3.89
N ARG A 70 -16.55 -2.72 4.57
CA ARG A 70 -15.88 -3.15 5.82
C ARG A 70 -14.38 -3.34 5.62
N PHE A 71 -13.99 -4.06 4.57
CA PHE A 71 -12.58 -4.32 4.29
C PHE A 71 -11.83 -3.08 3.82
N TRP A 72 -12.43 -2.23 2.98
CA TRP A 72 -11.81 -0.96 2.61
C TRP A 72 -11.67 0.02 3.79
N ASP A 73 -12.59 0.00 4.75
CA ASP A 73 -12.46 0.77 5.99
C ASP A 73 -11.30 0.26 6.85
N GLN A 74 -11.14 -1.06 6.95
CA GLN A 74 -10.00 -1.67 7.66
C GLN A 74 -8.67 -1.28 7.01
N ALA A 75 -8.57 -1.39 5.68
CA ALA A 75 -7.38 -1.00 4.92
C ALA A 75 -7.02 0.48 5.13
N ARG A 76 -8.02 1.36 5.27
CA ARG A 76 -7.79 2.79 5.50
C ARG A 76 -7.35 3.13 6.92
N LYS A 77 -7.78 2.36 7.92
CA LYS A 77 -7.44 2.63 9.34
C LYS A 77 -5.94 2.54 9.62
N GLY A 78 -5.20 1.72 8.88
CA GLY A 78 -3.74 1.62 8.98
C GLY A 78 -2.96 2.80 8.38
N VAL A 79 -3.62 3.76 7.73
CA VAL A 79 -2.99 4.96 7.09
C VAL A 79 -2.71 6.06 8.13
N SER A 80 -3.07 5.84 9.39
CA SER A 80 -2.98 6.84 10.46
C SER A 80 -1.56 7.32 10.72
N SER A 81 -0.48 6.58 10.48
CA SER A 81 0.86 7.11 10.79
C SER A 81 1.19 8.38 9.99
N ASN A 82 1.00 8.37 8.68
CA ASN A 82 1.35 9.53 7.85
C ASN A 82 0.32 10.66 7.95
N GLN A 83 -0.98 10.34 8.05
CA GLN A 83 -2.02 11.35 8.26
C GLN A 83 -1.94 11.99 9.65
N THR A 84 -1.75 11.21 10.71
CA THR A 84 -1.59 11.73 12.08
C THR A 84 -0.30 12.54 12.21
N ILE A 85 0.81 12.15 11.57
CA ILE A 85 2.03 12.97 11.55
C ILE A 85 1.78 14.29 10.80
N THR A 86 1.10 14.26 9.66
CA THR A 86 0.79 15.48 8.89
C THR A 86 -0.15 16.41 9.66
N GLU A 87 -1.17 15.87 10.33
CA GLU A 87 -2.08 16.64 11.20
C GLU A 87 -1.37 17.19 12.44
N ALA A 88 -0.46 16.42 13.05
CA ALA A 88 0.34 16.87 14.17
C ALA A 88 1.26 18.04 13.77
N ILE A 89 1.98 17.90 12.65
CA ILE A 89 2.83 18.95 12.08
C ILE A 89 2.01 20.20 11.76
N PHE A 90 0.86 20.04 11.10
CA PHE A 90 -0.02 21.17 10.77
C PHE A 90 -0.53 21.89 12.03
N ASN A 91 -0.97 21.15 13.05
CA ASN A 91 -1.44 21.74 14.30
C ASN A 91 -0.31 22.47 15.04
N GLU A 92 0.90 21.91 15.07
CA GLU A 92 2.07 22.56 15.67
C GLU A 92 2.43 23.87 14.93
N LEU A 93 2.44 23.85 13.60
CA LEU A 93 2.63 25.04 12.76
C LEU A 93 1.56 26.12 13.04
N VAL A 94 0.29 25.73 13.17
CA VAL A 94 -0.80 26.66 13.49
C VAL A 94 -0.62 27.28 14.88
N GLN A 95 -0.24 26.49 15.89
CA GLN A 95 0.00 27.00 17.24
C GLN A 95 1.23 27.91 17.31
N HIS A 96 2.31 27.55 16.62
CA HIS A 96 3.50 28.39 16.53
C HIS A 96 3.21 29.73 15.85
N HIS A 97 2.41 29.77 14.78
CA HIS A 97 1.99 31.04 14.17
C HIS A 97 1.08 31.88 15.07
N LYS A 98 0.14 31.26 15.79
CA LYS A 98 -0.70 31.98 16.76
C LYS A 98 0.12 32.63 17.88
N THR A 99 1.12 31.92 18.40
CA THR A 99 1.98 32.45 19.47
C THR A 99 2.94 33.54 18.98
N LYS A 100 3.43 33.46 17.73
CA LYS A 100 4.22 34.53 17.10
C LYS A 100 3.41 35.80 16.86
N ILE A 101 2.19 35.67 16.35
CA ILE A 101 1.30 36.82 16.13
C ILE A 101 0.94 37.47 17.48
N SER A 102 0.66 36.66 18.51
CA SER A 102 0.36 37.18 19.85
C SER A 102 1.56 37.82 20.57
N ARG A 103 2.80 37.56 20.13
CA ARG A 103 4.03 38.24 20.60
C ARG A 103 4.43 39.45 19.75
N GLY A 104 3.87 39.60 18.56
CA GLY A 104 4.18 40.68 17.62
C GLY A 104 3.42 41.99 17.88
N ASP A 105 2.46 42.00 18.81
CA ASP A 105 1.62 43.18 19.11
C ASP A 105 2.14 44.01 20.30
N GLU A 106 3.24 43.62 20.95
CA GLU A 106 3.83 44.37 22.09
C GLU A 106 5.18 45.04 21.78
N ASN A 107 5.68 45.01 20.54
CA ASN A 107 6.99 45.58 20.23
C ASN A 107 7.01 46.46 18.97
N ALA A 108 6.01 47.35 18.85
CA ALA A 108 6.12 48.53 17.99
C ALA A 108 6.81 49.66 18.78
N GLU A 109 8.05 49.42 19.24
CA GLU A 109 8.96 50.50 19.59
C GLU A 109 9.93 50.73 18.44
N ASP A 110 9.73 51.92 17.87
CA ASP A 110 10.56 52.62 16.90
C ASP A 110 12.02 52.62 17.36
N HIS A 111 12.88 51.86 16.68
CA HIS A 111 14.33 51.97 16.83
C HIS A 111 14.95 52.30 15.48
N ASP A 112 14.83 53.58 15.14
CA ASP A 112 15.78 54.28 14.29
C ASP A 112 17.06 54.47 15.10
N GLU A 113 18.06 53.60 14.91
CA GLU A 113 19.44 53.91 15.34
C GLU A 113 20.44 53.14 14.47
N THR A 114 21.03 53.88 13.53
CA THR A 114 22.27 53.55 12.85
C THR A 114 23.40 53.41 13.87
N SER A 115 24.20 52.34 13.81
CA SER A 115 25.53 52.31 14.43
C SER A 115 26.37 51.19 13.82
N ASP A 116 27.39 51.59 13.09
CA ASP A 116 28.50 50.77 12.61
C ASP A 116 29.13 49.94 13.73
N THR A 117 29.42 48.66 13.45
CA THR A 117 30.63 47.99 13.98
C THR A 117 31.11 46.89 13.03
N ASP A 118 32.42 46.91 12.85
CA ASP A 118 33.30 46.12 12.00
C ASP A 118 33.09 44.60 11.90
N THR A 119 33.26 44.13 10.66
CA THR A 119 34.25 43.12 10.22
C THR A 119 34.63 42.03 11.23
N GLU A 120 34.28 40.76 10.94
CA GLU A 120 35.30 39.70 10.82
C GLU A 120 34.89 38.67 9.75
N GLU A 121 35.84 38.49 8.83
CA GLU A 121 35.93 37.48 7.79
C GLU A 121 36.26 36.13 8.43
N TYR A 122 35.46 35.09 8.17
CA TYR A 122 35.90 33.72 8.37
C TYR A 122 35.71 32.96 7.06
N ASP A 123 36.79 32.97 6.30
CA ASP A 123 37.07 32.01 5.23
C ASP A 123 37.87 30.87 5.88
N GLU A 124 37.33 29.66 5.93
CA GLU A 124 38.17 28.47 6.11
C GLU A 124 37.54 27.26 5.41
N THR A 125 38.07 27.01 4.22
CA THR A 125 38.02 25.74 3.50
C THR A 125 38.57 24.60 4.34
N SER A 126 37.92 23.44 4.34
CA SER A 126 38.63 22.17 4.53
C SER A 126 37.98 21.11 3.65
N ASP A 127 38.61 20.87 2.51
CA ASP A 127 38.55 19.60 1.80
C ASP A 127 39.01 18.48 2.75
N THR A 128 38.23 17.40 2.80
CA THR A 128 38.77 16.09 3.13
C THR A 128 38.22 15.10 2.13
N ASP A 129 39.05 14.81 1.13
CA ASP A 129 39.05 13.54 0.41
C ASP A 129 39.08 12.38 1.41
N THR A 130 38.18 11.42 1.23
CA THR A 130 38.50 10.05 1.64
C THR A 130 38.15 9.12 0.49
N GLU A 131 39.21 8.53 -0.04
CA GLU A 131 39.29 7.60 -1.15
C GLU A 131 38.47 6.32 -0.95
N ASP A 132 38.25 5.68 -2.10
CA ASP A 132 37.76 4.34 -2.37
C ASP A 132 38.08 3.27 -1.32
N HIS A 133 37.08 2.44 -1.03
CA HIS A 133 37.28 1.04 -0.74
C HIS A 133 36.37 0.21 -1.64
N ASP A 134 36.91 -0.08 -2.82
CA ASP A 134 36.47 -1.15 -3.71
C ASP A 134 37.14 -2.44 -3.21
N GLU A 135 36.41 -3.35 -2.58
CA GLU A 135 36.81 -4.77 -2.55
C GLU A 135 35.59 -5.67 -2.72
N THR A 136 35.65 -6.36 -3.84
CA THR A 136 34.83 -7.46 -4.34
C THR A 136 34.65 -8.60 -3.33
N SER A 137 33.49 -9.24 -3.33
CA SER A 137 33.42 -10.67 -3.00
C SER A 137 32.47 -11.39 -3.96
N ASP A 138 33.07 -12.08 -4.92
CA ASP A 138 32.48 -13.20 -5.65
C ASP A 138 31.99 -14.26 -4.65
N THR A 139 30.78 -14.78 -4.86
CA THR A 139 30.47 -16.16 -4.48
C THR A 139 29.32 -16.70 -5.36
N GLU A 140 29.76 -17.34 -6.44
CA GLU A 140 29.29 -18.60 -7.03
C GLU A 140 27.77 -18.84 -7.17
N ASN A 141 27.33 -18.77 -8.43
CA ASN A 141 26.21 -19.55 -8.95
C ASN A 141 26.45 -21.05 -8.70
N GLU A 142 25.82 -21.62 -7.69
CA GLU A 142 25.57 -23.07 -7.64
C GLU A 142 24.24 -23.36 -8.36
N ASP A 143 24.37 -23.64 -9.66
CA ASP A 143 23.42 -24.47 -10.39
C ASP A 143 23.51 -25.90 -9.82
N HIS A 144 22.52 -26.28 -9.01
CA HIS A 144 22.29 -27.68 -8.67
C HIS A 144 21.03 -28.19 -9.36
N GLU A 145 21.26 -28.84 -10.50
CA GLU A 145 20.37 -29.79 -11.15
C GLU A 145 19.91 -30.89 -10.19
N GLY A 146 18.63 -31.29 -10.26
CA GLY A 146 18.09 -32.26 -9.31
C GLY A 146 16.75 -32.94 -9.65
N LYS A 147 16.56 -33.33 -10.91
CA LYS A 147 15.65 -34.41 -11.39
C LYS A 147 14.13 -34.16 -11.36
N SER A 148 13.61 -33.86 -12.54
CA SER A 148 12.30 -34.37 -12.98
C SER A 148 12.57 -35.51 -13.95
N ASP A 149 12.06 -36.71 -13.64
CA ASP A 149 11.71 -37.74 -14.62
C ASP A 149 10.74 -38.71 -13.94
N THR A 150 9.48 -38.63 -14.33
CA THR A 150 8.52 -39.74 -14.17
C THR A 150 7.59 -39.70 -15.37
N GLU A 151 8.04 -40.31 -16.46
CA GLU A 151 7.18 -40.72 -17.57
C GLU A 151 7.17 -42.25 -17.65
N ASN A 152 5.95 -42.77 -17.83
CA ASN A 152 5.55 -43.98 -18.57
C ASN A 152 6.23 -45.33 -18.26
N GLU A 153 5.50 -46.23 -17.60
CA GLU A 153 4.74 -47.33 -18.23
C GLU A 153 3.73 -47.94 -17.24
#